data_AF-A0A0W0DCJ0-F1
#
_entry.id   AF-A0A0W0DCJ0-F1
#
_cell.length_a   1.000
_cell.length_b   1.000
_cell.length_c   1.000
_cell.angle_alpha   90.00
_cell.angle_beta   90.00
_cell.angle_gamma   90.00
#
_symmetry.space_group_name_H-M   'P 1'
#
loop_
_entity.id
_entity.type
_entity.pdbx_description
1 polymer ?
#
loop_
_entity_poly.entity_id
_entity_poly.type
_entity_poly.pdbx_seq_one_letter_code
_entity_poly.pdbx_strand_id
1 'polypeptide(L)'
;MWKSVIYLFVLLLGVIRAEDVKDLRNNEVSIKGRLELSEIDISAYMIPRCSFRLYQIGNYSADKPFHQITRIKDKNGTFEFNHVPINHGVNESTYFVMTPSSRDFNLLPQRVLVEVTNIFNETTGKVEQQLKAFRNYFGREYFPSKDIHFPDKLEEMDALPYISIKMSKMLPFRDYLQQRNVGLLQSGPLAGILNSKWKIAAVITLLALMTFPYLVEKLDPETARAMKEEARKKQREKYVVKEE
;
A
#
# COMPACT_ATOMS: atom_id res chain seq x y z
N MET A 1 -42.95 -25.22 -51.30
CA MET A 1 -41.51 -24.85 -51.22
C MET A 1 -41.21 -23.74 -50.21
N TRP A 2 -41.99 -22.65 -50.12
CA TRP A 2 -41.70 -21.54 -49.19
C TRP A 2 -41.75 -21.85 -47.69
N LYS A 3 -42.64 -22.74 -47.24
CA LYS A 3 -42.75 -23.09 -45.81
C LYS A 3 -41.48 -23.75 -45.25
N SER A 4 -40.78 -24.54 -46.05
CA SER A 4 -39.54 -25.22 -45.63
C SER A 4 -38.36 -24.26 -45.49
N VAL A 5 -38.30 -23.20 -46.31
CA VAL A 5 -37.23 -22.18 -46.23
C VAL A 5 -37.38 -21.32 -44.98
N ILE A 6 -38.62 -20.97 -44.61
CA ILE A 6 -38.91 -20.21 -43.39
C ILE A 6 -38.55 -21.03 -42.14
N TYR A 7 -38.88 -22.33 -42.12
CA TYR A 7 -38.51 -23.21 -41.01
C TYR A 7 -36.99 -23.37 -40.87
N LEU A 8 -36.27 -23.48 -42.00
CA LEU A 8 -34.80 -23.56 -41.99
C LEU A 8 -34.18 -22.25 -41.47
N PHE A 9 -34.75 -21.10 -41.85
CA PHE A 9 -34.26 -19.78 -41.40
C PHE A 9 -34.53 -19.54 -39.91
N VAL A 10 -35.69 -19.97 -39.40
CA VAL A 10 -36.03 -19.89 -37.96
C VAL A 10 -35.17 -20.86 -37.14
N LEU A 11 -34.86 -22.05 -37.67
CA LEU A 11 -33.92 -22.98 -37.03
C LEU A 11 -32.49 -22.42 -37.03
N LEU A 12 -32.02 -21.83 -38.13
CA LEU A 12 -30.70 -21.19 -38.18
C LEU A 12 -30.60 -19.99 -37.23
N LEU A 13 -31.59 -19.10 -37.20
CA LEU A 13 -31.65 -17.99 -36.24
C LEU A 13 -31.75 -18.49 -34.80
N GLY A 14 -32.51 -19.56 -34.54
CA GLY A 14 -32.64 -20.17 -33.22
C GLY A 14 -31.34 -20.83 -32.74
N VAL A 15 -30.58 -21.45 -33.65
CA VAL A 15 -29.29 -22.08 -33.35
C VAL A 15 -28.20 -21.03 -33.11
N ILE A 16 -28.13 -19.97 -33.95
CA ILE A 16 -27.18 -18.86 -33.75
C ILE A 16 -27.43 -18.18 -32.39
N ARG A 17 -28.70 -17.95 -32.03
CA ARG A 17 -29.06 -17.34 -30.75
C ARG A 17 -28.79 -18.27 -29.56
N ALA A 18 -28.79 -19.59 -29.74
CA ALA A 18 -28.55 -20.56 -28.68
C ALA A 18 -27.05 -20.81 -28.42
N GLU A 19 -26.20 -20.66 -29.44
CA GLU A 19 -24.74 -20.74 -29.31
C GLU A 19 -24.18 -19.50 -28.59
N ASP A 20 -24.62 -18.28 -28.95
CA ASP A 20 -24.24 -17.05 -28.23
C ASP A 20 -24.72 -17.04 -26.76
N VAL A 21 -25.84 -17.70 -26.45
CA VAL A 21 -26.41 -17.77 -25.09
C VAL A 21 -25.70 -18.82 -24.21
N LYS A 22 -24.93 -19.75 -24.78
CA LYS A 22 -24.16 -20.72 -23.99
C LYS A 22 -22.86 -20.14 -23.44
N ASP A 23 -22.19 -19.25 -24.17
CA ASP A 23 -20.99 -18.56 -23.68
C ASP A 23 -21.28 -17.51 -22.59
N LEU A 24 -22.52 -17.04 -22.50
CA LEU A 24 -22.97 -16.13 -21.44
C LEU A 24 -23.18 -16.81 -20.08
N ARG A 25 -23.16 -18.15 -19.98
CA ARG A 25 -23.54 -18.86 -18.75
C ARG A 25 -22.48 -18.82 -17.65
N ASN A 26 -21.21 -18.70 -18.02
CA ASN A 26 -20.11 -18.56 -17.05
C ASN A 26 -19.29 -17.33 -17.41
N ASN A 27 -19.84 -16.15 -17.14
CA ASN A 27 -19.09 -14.91 -17.23
C ASN A 27 -18.17 -14.89 -15.99
N GLU A 28 -17.00 -15.48 -16.17
CA GLU A 28 -16.01 -15.69 -15.12
C GLU A 28 -14.71 -14.99 -15.50
N VAL A 29 -14.05 -14.42 -14.50
CA VAL A 29 -12.80 -13.68 -14.67
C VAL A 29 -11.72 -14.31 -13.81
N SER A 30 -10.47 -14.21 -14.27
CA SER A 30 -9.31 -14.46 -13.44
C SER A 30 -8.75 -13.15 -12.92
N ILE A 31 -8.63 -13.02 -11.60
CA ILE A 31 -8.00 -11.87 -10.95
C ILE A 31 -6.60 -12.29 -10.50
N LYS A 32 -5.59 -11.64 -11.08
CA LYS A 32 -4.18 -11.91 -10.83
C LYS A 32 -3.57 -10.88 -9.89
N GLY A 33 -2.74 -11.33 -8.98
CA GLY A 33 -1.96 -10.47 -8.11
C GLY A 33 -0.56 -10.99 -7.88
N ARG A 34 0.29 -10.12 -7.34
CA ARG A 34 1.68 -10.45 -7.00
C ARG A 34 2.06 -9.83 -5.66
N LEU A 35 2.63 -10.67 -4.81
CA LEU A 35 3.31 -10.24 -3.59
C LEU A 35 4.75 -9.85 -3.92
N GLU A 36 5.06 -8.57 -3.75
CA GLU A 36 6.39 -8.01 -3.94
C GLU A 36 7.05 -7.78 -2.57
N LEU A 37 8.08 -8.58 -2.29
CA LEU A 37 8.97 -8.40 -1.15
C LEU A 37 10.24 -7.73 -1.68
N SER A 38 10.56 -6.52 -1.21
CA SER A 38 11.63 -5.71 -1.78
C SER A 38 13.05 -6.21 -1.46
N GLU A 39 13.21 -6.91 -0.33
CA GLU A 39 14.53 -7.25 0.23
C GLU A 39 14.68 -8.75 0.52
N ILE A 40 13.64 -9.55 0.28
CA ILE A 40 13.60 -10.96 0.71
C ILE A 40 13.02 -11.81 -0.41
N ASP A 41 13.71 -12.89 -0.75
CA ASP A 41 13.16 -13.89 -1.66
C ASP A 41 12.04 -14.69 -1.01
N ILE A 42 11.00 -14.97 -1.80
CA ILE A 42 9.88 -15.79 -1.34
C ILE A 42 10.35 -17.23 -1.21
N SER A 43 10.30 -17.72 0.02
CA SER A 43 10.68 -19.09 0.37
C SER A 43 9.45 -19.95 0.67
N ALA A 44 9.66 -21.27 0.68
CA ALA A 44 8.56 -22.23 0.84
C ALA A 44 7.78 -22.07 2.15
N TYR A 45 8.41 -21.61 3.24
CA TYR A 45 7.73 -21.43 4.52
C TYR A 45 6.73 -20.27 4.51
N MET A 46 6.91 -19.28 3.61
CA MET A 46 6.05 -18.11 3.52
C MET A 46 4.72 -18.42 2.82
N ILE A 47 4.71 -19.38 1.90
CA ILE A 47 3.53 -19.77 1.09
C ILE A 47 2.30 -20.10 1.97
N PRO A 48 2.38 -20.98 2.98
CA PRO A 48 1.22 -21.29 3.83
C PRO A 48 0.85 -20.15 4.79
N ARG A 49 1.76 -19.20 5.03
CA ARG A 49 1.61 -18.11 6.00
C ARG A 49 1.08 -16.81 5.39
N CYS A 50 1.07 -16.73 4.06
CA CYS A 50 0.46 -15.66 3.29
C CYS A 50 -0.81 -16.17 2.60
N SER A 51 -1.91 -15.44 2.74
CA SER A 51 -3.18 -15.78 2.11
C SER A 51 -3.88 -14.52 1.63
N PHE A 52 -4.53 -14.63 0.47
CA PHE A 52 -5.30 -13.56 -0.13
C PHE A 52 -6.75 -14.01 -0.19
N ARG A 53 -7.64 -13.25 0.43
CA ARG A 53 -9.07 -13.51 0.43
C ARG A 53 -9.75 -12.55 -0.53
N LEU A 54 -10.60 -13.05 -1.41
CA LEU A 54 -11.50 -12.27 -2.24
C LEU A 54 -12.94 -12.50 -1.77
N TYR A 55 -13.69 -11.43 -1.59
CA TYR A 55 -15.09 -11.48 -1.14
C TYR A 55 -15.93 -10.51 -1.96
N GLN A 56 -17.03 -10.98 -2.52
CA GLN A 56 -17.93 -10.15 -3.30
C GLN A 56 -18.77 -9.23 -2.40
N ILE A 57 -18.90 -7.97 -2.80
CA ILE A 57 -19.71 -6.99 -2.08
C ILE A 57 -20.66 -6.30 -3.05
N GLY A 58 -21.90 -6.05 -2.60
CA GLY A 58 -22.90 -5.36 -3.40
C GLY A 58 -23.38 -6.15 -4.62
N ASN A 59 -24.62 -5.88 -5.03
CA ASN A 59 -25.28 -6.34 -6.25
C ASN A 59 -24.76 -7.69 -6.80
N TYR A 60 -25.05 -8.80 -6.12
CA TYR A 60 -24.72 -10.14 -6.59
C TYR A 60 -26.01 -10.92 -6.86
N SER A 61 -26.07 -11.59 -8.01
CA SER A 61 -27.27 -12.32 -8.45
C SER A 61 -27.48 -13.67 -7.76
N ALA A 62 -26.45 -14.17 -7.07
CA ALA A 62 -26.51 -15.42 -6.33
C ALA A 62 -27.18 -15.24 -4.95
N ASP A 63 -27.67 -16.33 -4.35
CA ASP A 63 -28.20 -16.32 -2.98
C ASP A 63 -27.14 -15.96 -1.94
N LYS A 64 -25.86 -16.21 -2.25
CA LYS A 64 -24.72 -15.93 -1.37
C LYS A 64 -23.61 -15.21 -2.13
N PRO A 65 -22.92 -14.26 -1.47
CA PRO A 65 -21.79 -13.57 -2.08
C PRO A 65 -20.64 -14.55 -2.33
N PHE A 66 -19.95 -14.37 -3.47
CA PHE A 66 -18.78 -15.17 -3.79
C PHE A 66 -17.65 -14.93 -2.77
N HIS A 67 -16.95 -16.01 -2.42
CA HIS A 67 -15.81 -15.98 -1.52
C HIS A 67 -14.77 -17.01 -1.93
N GLN A 68 -13.52 -16.58 -2.07
CA GLN A 68 -12.40 -17.45 -2.40
C GLN A 68 -11.15 -17.04 -1.63
N ILE A 69 -10.35 -18.03 -1.23
CA ILE A 69 -9.04 -17.81 -0.62
C ILE A 69 -8.00 -18.47 -1.50
N THR A 70 -6.95 -17.72 -1.85
CA THR A 70 -5.81 -18.21 -2.60
C THR A 70 -4.52 -17.96 -1.82
N ARG A 71 -3.45 -18.63 -2.24
CA ARG A 71 -2.10 -18.50 -1.68
C ARG A 71 -1.12 -18.18 -2.79
N ILE A 72 0.12 -17.90 -2.41
CA ILE A 72 1.22 -17.74 -3.34
C ILE A 72 1.43 -19.06 -4.11
N LYS A 73 1.55 -18.98 -5.43
CA LYS A 73 1.80 -20.12 -6.32
C LYS A 73 3.29 -20.34 -6.57
N ASP A 74 4.03 -19.27 -6.85
CA ASP A 74 5.42 -19.34 -7.31
C ASP A 74 6.38 -18.53 -6.44
N LYS A 75 7.69 -18.75 -6.62
CA LYS A 75 8.76 -17.93 -6.01
C LYS A 75 8.68 -16.44 -6.39
N ASN A 76 7.97 -16.13 -7.47
CA ASN A 76 7.73 -14.75 -7.89
C ASN A 76 6.64 -14.04 -7.09
N GLY A 77 5.95 -14.74 -6.17
CA GLY A 77 4.90 -14.16 -5.35
C GLY A 77 3.55 -14.06 -6.04
N THR A 78 3.38 -14.71 -7.17
CA THR A 78 2.15 -14.73 -7.95
C THR A 78 1.04 -15.43 -7.20
N PHE A 79 -0.16 -14.88 -7.27
CA PHE A 79 -1.38 -15.51 -6.78
C PHE A 79 -2.53 -15.17 -7.73
N GLU A 80 -3.55 -16.02 -7.74
CA GLU A 80 -4.63 -15.89 -8.71
C GLU A 80 -5.92 -16.44 -8.12
N PHE A 81 -7.00 -15.74 -8.41
CA PHE A 81 -8.38 -16.15 -8.17
C PHE A 81 -8.98 -16.59 -9.49
N ASN A 82 -9.33 -17.87 -9.59
CA ASN A 82 -9.91 -18.47 -10.79
C ASN A 82 -11.41 -18.58 -10.63
N HIS A 83 -12.12 -18.50 -11.76
CA HIS A 83 -13.58 -18.67 -11.84
C HIS A 83 -14.33 -17.63 -10.96
N VAL A 84 -13.91 -16.36 -11.03
CA VAL A 84 -14.56 -15.28 -10.26
C VAL A 84 -15.82 -14.86 -11.01
N PRO A 85 -17.03 -15.04 -10.45
CA PRO A 85 -18.28 -14.78 -11.14
C PRO A 85 -18.54 -13.28 -11.28
N ILE A 86 -18.87 -12.80 -12.47
CA ILE A 86 -19.22 -11.39 -12.70
C ILE A 86 -20.68 -11.24 -13.14
N ASN A 87 -21.25 -10.07 -12.86
CA ASN A 87 -22.60 -9.71 -13.26
C ASN A 87 -22.73 -9.69 -14.80
N HIS A 88 -23.92 -9.97 -15.29
CA HIS A 88 -24.25 -9.97 -16.72
C HIS A 88 -24.88 -8.64 -17.10
N GLY A 89 -24.47 -8.07 -18.24
CA GLY A 89 -25.03 -6.84 -18.76
C GLY A 89 -23.94 -5.87 -19.21
N VAL A 90 -24.33 -4.90 -20.05
CA VAL A 90 -23.45 -3.83 -20.50
C VAL A 90 -23.41 -2.74 -19.42
N ASN A 91 -22.22 -2.27 -19.07
CA ASN A 91 -21.93 -1.33 -17.99
C ASN A 91 -22.32 -1.81 -16.59
N GLU A 92 -22.53 -3.12 -16.43
CA GLU A 92 -22.71 -3.73 -15.12
C GLU A 92 -21.35 -3.88 -14.42
N SER A 93 -21.29 -3.40 -13.18
CA SER A 93 -20.12 -3.49 -12.33
C SER A 93 -20.29 -4.60 -11.29
N THR A 94 -19.21 -5.34 -11.07
CA THR A 94 -19.11 -6.33 -9.98
C THR A 94 -17.99 -5.92 -9.06
N TYR A 95 -18.28 -5.82 -7.76
CA TYR A 95 -17.32 -5.36 -6.77
C TYR A 95 -16.86 -6.49 -5.88
N PHE A 96 -15.55 -6.54 -5.65
CA PHE A 96 -14.92 -7.46 -4.74
C PHE A 96 -13.99 -6.72 -3.80
N VAL A 97 -13.83 -7.27 -2.60
CA VAL A 97 -12.83 -6.84 -1.64
C VAL A 97 -11.77 -7.92 -1.56
N MET A 98 -10.54 -7.57 -1.95
CA MET A 98 -9.37 -8.38 -1.69
C MET A 98 -8.73 -7.96 -0.37
N THR A 99 -8.53 -8.93 0.52
CA THR A 99 -7.85 -8.75 1.80
C THR A 99 -6.56 -9.58 1.82
N PRO A 100 -5.39 -8.95 1.59
CA PRO A 100 -4.12 -9.62 1.79
C PRO A 100 -3.85 -9.82 3.28
N SER A 101 -3.36 -11.01 3.64
CA SER A 101 -2.99 -11.35 5.01
C SER A 101 -1.69 -12.13 5.03
N SER A 102 -0.82 -11.82 5.98
CA SER A 102 0.39 -12.56 6.28
C SER A 102 0.56 -12.68 7.78
N ARG A 103 1.09 -13.83 8.23
CA ARG A 103 1.52 -14.03 9.61
C ARG A 103 2.91 -13.50 9.90
N ASP A 104 3.72 -13.16 8.90
CA ASP A 104 5.10 -12.75 9.13
C ASP A 104 5.32 -11.26 8.78
N PHE A 105 4.51 -10.72 7.87
CA PHE A 105 4.69 -9.39 7.31
C PHE A 105 3.48 -8.48 7.50
N ASN A 106 3.72 -7.17 7.59
CA ASN A 106 2.68 -6.16 7.44
C ASN A 106 2.56 -5.79 5.96
N LEU A 107 1.47 -6.24 5.33
CA LEU A 107 1.21 -6.02 3.92
C LEU A 107 0.43 -4.73 3.69
N LEU A 108 0.74 -4.05 2.59
CA LEU A 108 0.07 -2.87 2.08
C LEU A 108 -0.27 -3.05 0.59
N PRO A 109 -1.43 -2.56 0.13
CA PRO A 109 -2.56 -2.05 0.92
C PRO A 109 -3.21 -3.14 1.79
N GLN A 110 -3.83 -2.75 2.91
CA GLN A 110 -4.50 -3.71 3.83
C GLN A 110 -5.79 -4.26 3.24
N ARG A 111 -6.47 -3.46 2.40
CA ARG A 111 -7.68 -3.82 1.69
C ARG A 111 -7.62 -3.23 0.29
N VAL A 112 -8.09 -3.99 -0.70
CA VAL A 112 -8.20 -3.53 -2.09
C VAL A 112 -9.64 -3.72 -2.54
N LEU A 113 -10.25 -2.66 -3.04
CA LEU A 113 -11.51 -2.76 -3.79
C LEU A 113 -11.17 -3.11 -5.23
N VAL A 114 -11.71 -4.20 -5.74
CA VAL A 114 -11.56 -4.63 -7.12
C VAL A 114 -12.92 -4.43 -7.79
N GLU A 115 -12.93 -3.66 -8.86
CA GLU A 115 -14.09 -3.38 -9.69
C GLU A 115 -13.88 -4.05 -11.05
N VAL A 116 -14.84 -4.87 -11.46
CA VAL A 116 -14.89 -5.46 -12.80
C VAL A 116 -16.11 -4.90 -13.51
N THR A 117 -15.88 -4.16 -14.59
CA THR A 117 -16.93 -3.57 -15.42
C THR A 117 -16.97 -4.20 -16.79
N ASN A 118 -18.17 -4.51 -17.26
CA ASN A 118 -18.41 -4.99 -18.63
C ASN A 118 -18.60 -3.78 -19.56
N ILE A 119 -17.63 -3.47 -20.39
CA ILE A 119 -17.69 -2.34 -21.32
C ILE A 119 -17.99 -2.87 -22.72
N PHE A 120 -18.98 -2.30 -23.39
CA PHE A 120 -19.22 -2.60 -24.80
C PHE A 120 -18.23 -1.82 -25.66
N ASN A 121 -17.41 -2.53 -26.42
CA ASN A 121 -16.48 -1.92 -27.36
C ASN A 121 -17.14 -1.85 -28.75
N GLU A 122 -17.48 -0.64 -29.17
CA GLU A 122 -18.16 -0.38 -30.45
C GLU A 122 -17.33 -0.81 -31.66
N THR A 123 -16.00 -0.82 -31.54
CA THR A 123 -15.08 -1.17 -32.65
C THR A 123 -15.02 -2.68 -32.86
N THR A 124 -15.06 -3.47 -31.78
CA THR A 124 -15.01 -4.93 -31.85
C THR A 124 -16.40 -5.57 -31.83
N GLY A 125 -17.45 -4.79 -31.51
CA GLY A 125 -18.82 -5.26 -31.31
C GLY A 125 -18.95 -6.25 -30.15
N LYS A 126 -17.96 -6.30 -29.26
CA LYS A 126 -17.86 -7.28 -28.17
C LYS A 126 -17.87 -6.58 -26.82
N VAL A 127 -18.36 -7.30 -25.81
CA VAL A 127 -18.27 -6.87 -24.41
C VAL A 127 -16.89 -7.27 -23.89
N GLU A 128 -16.09 -6.28 -23.50
CA GLU A 128 -14.78 -6.44 -22.90
C GLU A 128 -14.85 -6.15 -21.40
N GLN A 129 -14.03 -6.84 -20.61
CA GLN A 129 -13.98 -6.69 -19.17
C GLN A 129 -12.87 -5.71 -18.79
N GLN A 130 -13.21 -4.63 -18.11
CA GLN A 130 -12.25 -3.69 -17.55
C GLN A 130 -12.09 -3.97 -16.05
N LEU A 131 -10.84 -4.19 -15.62
CA LEU A 131 -10.47 -4.42 -14.24
C LEU A 131 -9.84 -3.15 -13.65
N LYS A 132 -10.41 -2.63 -12.56
CA LYS A 132 -9.85 -1.56 -11.76
C LYS A 132 -9.62 -2.01 -10.33
N ALA A 133 -8.59 -1.47 -9.70
CA ALA A 133 -8.29 -1.73 -8.31
C ALA A 133 -8.09 -0.41 -7.56
N PHE A 134 -8.59 -0.34 -6.34
CA PHE A 134 -8.49 0.85 -5.49
C PHE A 134 -7.96 0.48 -4.11
N ARG A 135 -7.06 1.31 -3.60
CA ARG A 135 -6.47 1.14 -2.27
C ARG A 135 -7.44 1.60 -1.20
N ASN A 136 -7.64 0.77 -0.18
CA ASN A 136 -8.39 1.14 1.00
C ASN A 136 -7.66 0.70 2.28
N TYR A 137 -8.08 1.23 3.42
CA TYR A 137 -7.59 0.89 4.75
C TYR A 137 -8.74 0.43 5.64
N PHE A 138 -8.39 -0.18 6.78
CA PHE A 138 -9.38 -0.70 7.72
C PHE A 138 -10.21 0.43 8.34
N GLY A 139 -11.54 0.33 8.29
CA GLY A 139 -12.45 1.29 8.91
C GLY A 139 -12.95 2.42 8.00
N ARG A 140 -12.48 2.51 6.75
CA ARG A 140 -13.02 3.45 5.73
C ARG A 140 -14.01 2.75 4.81
N GLU A 141 -15.12 3.45 4.51
CA GLU A 141 -16.14 2.99 3.57
C GLU A 141 -15.57 2.83 2.15
N TYR A 142 -16.08 1.85 1.40
CA TYR A 142 -15.64 1.59 0.02
C TYR A 142 -16.32 2.51 -0.99
N PHE A 143 -17.59 2.76 -0.76
CA PHE A 143 -18.43 3.61 -1.57
C PHE A 143 -18.86 4.80 -0.71
N PRO A 144 -18.88 6.00 -1.27
CA PRO A 144 -19.36 7.15 -0.55
C PRO A 144 -20.85 7.04 -0.27
N SER A 145 -21.27 7.64 0.84
CA SER A 145 -22.69 7.80 1.16
C SER A 145 -23.38 8.63 0.08
N LYS A 146 -24.59 8.20 -0.31
CA LYS A 146 -25.35 8.78 -1.44
C LYS A 146 -25.67 10.27 -1.28
N ASP A 147 -25.70 10.74 -0.03
CA ASP A 147 -26.09 12.10 0.32
C ASP A 147 -24.92 13.10 0.21
N ILE A 148 -23.69 12.63 0.01
CA ILE A 148 -22.51 13.48 -0.08
C ILE A 148 -22.32 13.95 -1.52
N HIS A 149 -22.44 15.26 -1.75
CA HIS A 149 -22.08 15.87 -3.02
C HIS A 149 -20.55 15.93 -3.17
N PHE A 150 -20.02 15.40 -4.28
CA PHE A 150 -18.59 15.30 -4.60
C PHE A 150 -17.74 14.61 -3.52
N PRO A 151 -17.99 13.33 -3.27
CA PRO A 151 -17.28 12.62 -2.22
C PRO A 151 -15.82 12.31 -2.59
N ASP A 152 -15.00 12.16 -1.55
CA ASP A 152 -13.62 11.68 -1.67
C ASP A 152 -13.58 10.28 -2.28
N LYS A 153 -12.83 10.15 -3.38
CA LYS A 153 -12.65 8.87 -4.07
C LYS A 153 -11.48 8.07 -3.45
N LEU A 154 -11.52 6.76 -3.63
CA LEU A 154 -10.38 5.90 -3.31
C LEU A 154 -9.27 6.11 -4.34
N GLU A 155 -8.02 5.93 -3.91
CA GLU A 155 -6.86 6.02 -4.79
C GLU A 155 -6.82 4.78 -5.69
N GLU A 156 -6.85 5.01 -7.00
CA GLU A 156 -6.72 3.93 -7.99
C GLU A 156 -5.28 3.39 -8.00
N MET A 157 -5.16 2.09 -8.22
CA MET A 157 -3.88 1.40 -8.35
C MET A 157 -3.87 0.54 -9.61
N ASP A 158 -2.67 0.37 -10.17
CA ASP A 158 -2.48 -0.44 -11.36
C ASP A 158 -2.91 -1.90 -11.09
N ALA A 159 -3.87 -2.36 -11.89
CA ALA A 159 -4.40 -3.73 -11.85
C ALA A 159 -3.86 -4.62 -12.98
N LEU A 160 -3.29 -4.01 -14.03
CA LEU A 160 -2.72 -4.68 -15.19
C LEU A 160 -1.20 -4.52 -15.19
N PRO A 161 -0.41 -5.60 -15.36
CA PRO A 161 -0.80 -6.99 -15.61
C PRO A 161 -1.25 -7.80 -14.37
N TYR A 162 -1.00 -7.27 -13.17
CA TYR A 162 -1.41 -7.87 -11.89
C TYR A 162 -1.55 -6.81 -10.81
N ILE A 163 -2.36 -7.10 -9.79
CA ILE A 163 -2.50 -6.25 -8.60
C ILE A 163 -1.27 -6.44 -7.70
N SER A 164 -0.50 -5.38 -7.49
CA SER A 164 0.73 -5.42 -6.66
C SER A 164 0.42 -5.23 -5.17
N ILE A 165 0.83 -6.20 -4.35
CA ILE A 165 0.79 -6.13 -2.88
C ILE A 165 2.23 -6.07 -2.37
N LYS A 166 2.53 -5.09 -1.53
CA LYS A 166 3.88 -4.79 -1.05
C LYS A 166 3.97 -4.94 0.47
N MET A 167 5.19 -5.04 0.98
CA MET A 167 5.44 -4.88 2.41
C MET A 167 5.39 -3.40 2.83
N SER A 168 5.00 -3.15 4.08
CA SER A 168 5.12 -1.83 4.68
C SER A 168 6.59 -1.39 4.73
N LYS A 169 6.89 -0.20 4.20
CA LYS A 169 8.25 0.37 4.27
C LYS A 169 8.70 0.68 5.70
N MET A 170 7.78 1.08 6.58
CA MET A 170 8.13 1.49 7.95
C MET A 170 8.24 0.30 8.90
N LEU A 171 7.31 -0.67 8.78
CA LEU A 171 7.23 -1.83 9.66
C LEU A 171 7.03 -3.10 8.82
N PRO A 172 8.08 -3.56 8.11
CA PRO A 172 7.98 -4.69 7.19
C PRO A 172 7.54 -6.00 7.87
N PHE A 173 8.11 -6.29 9.05
CA PHE A 173 7.86 -7.51 9.81
C PHE A 173 6.78 -7.31 10.86
N ARG A 174 6.07 -8.38 11.20
CA ARG A 174 5.15 -8.42 12.33
C ARG A 174 5.90 -8.75 13.62
N ASP A 175 5.94 -7.79 14.52
CA ASP A 175 6.49 -7.97 15.85
C ASP A 175 5.45 -8.58 16.79
N TYR A 176 5.57 -9.88 17.03
CA TYR A 176 4.74 -10.60 18.02
C TYR A 176 5.34 -10.56 19.42
N LEU A 177 6.63 -10.27 19.52
CA LEU A 177 7.38 -10.29 20.76
C LEU A 177 7.66 -8.86 21.19
N GLN A 178 7.18 -8.49 22.37
CA GLN A 178 7.53 -7.22 23.00
C GLN A 178 8.70 -7.44 23.95
N GLN A 179 9.79 -6.68 23.74
CA GLN A 179 10.92 -6.71 24.67
C GLN A 179 10.53 -6.02 25.98
N ARG A 180 10.67 -6.74 27.10
CA ARG A 180 10.26 -6.26 28.44
C ARG A 180 11.16 -5.14 28.98
N ASN A 181 12.46 -5.20 28.71
CA ASN A 181 13.45 -4.25 29.20
C ASN A 181 14.16 -3.61 28.00
N VAL A 182 13.60 -2.53 27.47
CA VAL A 182 14.31 -1.66 26.54
C VAL A 182 15.42 -0.94 27.31
N GLY A 183 16.69 -1.11 26.91
CA GLY A 183 17.81 -0.48 27.60
C GLY A 183 17.68 1.06 27.63
N LEU A 184 18.39 1.73 28.55
CA LEU A 184 18.39 3.21 28.67
C LEU A 184 18.81 3.95 27.38
N LEU A 185 19.50 3.26 26.47
CA LEU A 185 19.90 3.78 25.15
C LEU A 185 18.90 3.45 24.03
N GLN A 186 17.96 2.54 24.27
CA GLN A 186 16.91 2.13 23.33
C GLN A 186 15.55 2.77 23.65
N SER A 187 15.33 3.16 24.91
CA SER A 187 14.14 3.89 25.34
C SER A 187 14.49 5.09 26.21
N GLY A 188 13.64 6.11 26.19
CA GLY A 188 13.81 7.33 26.98
C GLY A 188 14.57 8.46 26.28
N PRO A 189 14.91 9.54 27.01
CA PRO A 189 15.45 10.77 26.42
C PRO A 189 16.79 10.59 25.69
N LEU A 190 17.67 9.73 26.22
CA LEU A 190 18.98 9.43 25.63
C LEU A 190 18.84 8.66 24.30
N ALA A 191 17.91 7.70 24.23
CA ALA A 191 17.58 7.00 23.00
C ALA A 191 17.01 7.94 21.93
N GLY A 192 16.16 8.88 22.35
CA GLY A 192 15.59 9.90 21.46
C GLY A 192 16.63 10.85 20.88
N ILE A 193 17.73 11.11 21.59
CA ILE A 193 18.88 11.86 21.07
C ILE A 193 19.64 11.00 20.06
N LEU A 194 20.01 9.77 20.42
CA LEU A 194 20.81 8.87 19.59
C LEU A 194 20.12 8.43 18.28
N ASN A 195 18.79 8.29 18.28
CA ASN A 195 18.05 7.88 17.09
C ASN A 195 17.80 9.02 16.09
N SER A 196 18.18 10.27 16.42
CA SER A 196 17.98 11.43 15.56
C SER A 196 19.31 12.07 15.18
N LYS A 197 19.65 12.02 13.88
CA LYS A 197 20.88 12.60 13.33
C LYS A 197 21.06 14.09 13.72
N TRP A 198 19.98 14.85 13.74
CA TRP A 198 19.98 16.26 14.11
C TRP A 198 20.21 16.50 15.61
N LYS A 199 19.63 15.65 16.47
CA LYS A 199 19.83 15.76 17.93
C LYS A 199 21.24 15.32 18.33
N ILE A 200 21.81 14.30 17.69
CA ILE A 200 23.22 13.94 17.84
C ILE A 200 24.11 15.12 17.46
N ALA A 201 23.89 15.72 16.29
CA ALA A 201 24.69 16.86 15.83
C ALA A 201 24.65 18.02 16.84
N ALA A 202 23.47 18.36 17.37
CA ALA A 202 23.35 19.40 18.39
C ALA A 202 24.14 19.09 19.67
N VAL A 203 24.11 17.84 20.14
CA VAL A 203 24.86 17.42 21.33
C VAL A 203 26.37 17.43 21.09
N ILE A 204 26.83 16.98 19.91
CA ILE A 204 28.25 17.03 19.55
C ILE A 204 28.73 18.49 19.48
N THR A 205 27.95 19.39 18.88
CA THR A 205 28.30 20.81 18.81
C THR A 205 28.37 21.45 20.19
N LEU A 206 27.45 21.10 21.10
CA LEU A 206 27.49 21.57 22.49
C LEU A 206 28.76 21.11 23.21
N LEU A 207 29.11 19.82 23.08
CA LEU A 207 30.33 19.25 23.67
C LEU A 207 31.59 19.89 23.06
N ALA A 208 31.60 20.14 21.75
CA ALA A 208 32.68 20.83 21.08
C ALA A 208 32.82 22.26 21.60
N LEU A 209 31.73 23.02 21.73
CA LEU A 209 31.77 24.38 22.30
C LEU A 209 32.30 24.41 23.75
N MET A 210 32.00 23.39 24.55
CA MET A 210 32.50 23.29 25.92
C MET A 210 33.98 22.90 26.00
N THR A 211 34.44 22.01 25.11
CA THR A 211 35.81 21.46 25.16
C THR A 211 36.80 22.23 24.31
N PHE A 212 36.34 22.94 23.28
CA PHE A 212 37.19 23.71 22.36
C PHE A 212 38.04 24.79 23.06
N PRO A 213 37.54 25.58 24.03
CA PRO A 213 38.37 26.56 24.75
C PRO A 213 39.54 25.91 25.48
N TYR A 214 39.32 24.73 26.08
CA TYR A 214 40.36 24.00 26.79
C TYR A 214 41.42 23.42 25.85
N LEU A 215 41.01 22.98 24.66
CA LEU A 215 41.92 22.51 23.62
C LEU A 215 42.76 23.66 23.03
N VAL A 216 42.14 24.82 22.75
CA VAL A 216 42.84 26.01 22.27
C VAL A 216 43.86 26.50 23.29
N GLU A 217 43.52 26.54 24.58
CA GLU A 217 44.45 26.90 25.65
C GLU A 217 45.68 25.98 25.77
N LYS A 218 45.54 24.70 25.40
CA LYS A 218 46.61 23.70 25.46
C LYS A 218 47.46 23.65 24.20
N LEU A 219 46.88 23.92 23.03
CA LEU A 219 47.56 23.80 21.73
C LEU A 219 48.20 25.13 21.29
N ASP A 220 47.64 26.27 21.68
CA ASP A 220 48.19 27.59 21.35
C ASP A 220 48.00 28.60 22.50
N PRO A 221 48.91 28.60 23.49
CA PRO A 221 48.76 29.37 24.72
C PRO A 221 48.91 30.88 24.51
N GLU A 222 49.53 31.33 23.43
CA GLU A 222 49.78 32.75 23.15
C GLU A 222 48.51 33.46 22.67
N THR A 223 47.77 32.86 21.74
CA THR A 223 46.47 33.36 21.26
C THR A 223 45.42 33.32 22.36
N ALA A 224 45.41 32.28 23.20
CA ALA A 224 44.49 32.19 24.34
C ALA A 224 44.72 33.30 25.39
N ARG A 225 45.96 33.71 25.63
CA ARG A 225 46.29 34.83 26.53
C ARG A 225 45.86 36.18 25.94
N ALA A 226 46.14 36.41 24.66
CA ALA A 226 45.71 37.62 23.96
C ALA A 226 44.18 37.79 23.98
N MET A 227 43.43 36.72 23.72
CA MET A 227 41.97 36.75 23.79
C MET A 227 41.43 37.01 25.22
N LYS A 228 42.09 36.47 26.26
CA LYS A 228 41.72 36.76 27.66
C LYS A 228 42.01 38.20 28.06
N GLU A 229 43.09 38.79 27.55
CA GLU A 229 43.43 40.19 27.79
C GLU A 229 42.45 41.14 27.10
N GLU A 230 42.08 40.87 25.85
CA GLU A 230 41.04 41.63 25.13
C GLU A 230 39.66 41.49 25.79
N ALA A 231 39.28 40.29 26.25
CA ALA A 231 38.04 40.07 26.97
C ALA A 231 38.00 40.83 28.31
N ARG A 232 39.11 40.86 29.06
CA ARG A 232 39.23 41.68 30.28
C ARG A 232 39.19 43.17 29.98
N LYS A 233 39.81 43.62 28.89
CA LYS A 233 39.80 45.03 28.46
C LYS A 233 38.38 45.48 28.11
N LYS A 234 37.65 44.69 27.31
CA LYS A 234 36.22 44.94 27.00
C LYS A 234 35.30 44.88 28.22
N GLN A 235 35.59 44.02 29.20
CA GLN A 235 34.84 44.03 30.46
C GLN A 235 35.12 45.30 31.27
N ARG A 236 36.38 45.74 31.38
CA ARG A 236 36.75 46.99 32.05
C ARG A 236 36.08 48.21 31.38
N GLU A 237 36.08 48.27 30.05
CA GLU A 237 35.40 49.33 29.28
C GLU A 237 33.89 49.37 29.54
N LYS A 238 33.22 48.23 29.77
CA LYS A 238 31.79 48.19 30.14
C LYS A 238 31.48 48.77 31.53
N TYR A 239 32.43 48.77 32.46
CA TYR A 239 32.24 49.35 33.79
C TYR A 239 32.60 50.83 33.84
N VAL A 240 33.46 51.31 32.93
CA VAL A 240 33.82 52.74 32.83
C VAL A 240 32.68 53.59 32.25
N VAL A 241 31.78 53.01 31.43
CA VAL A 241 30.65 53.73 30.82
C VAL A 241 29.43 53.86 31.77
N LYS A 242 29.48 53.31 32.99
CA LYS A 242 28.37 53.35 33.97
C LYS A 242 28.52 54.41 35.07
N GLU A 243 29.61 55.19 35.07
CA GLU A 243 29.87 56.25 36.06
C GLU A 243 29.76 57.68 35.48
N GLU A 244 29.03 57.87 34.37
CA GLU A 244 28.52 59.18 33.93
C GLU A 244 27.00 59.25 34.00
#